data_AF-A0A2M7AYU3-F1
#
_entry.id   AF-A0A2M7AYU3-F1
#
_cell.length_a   1.000
_cell.length_b   1.000
_cell.length_c   1.000
_cell.angle_alpha   90.00
_cell.angle_beta   90.00
_cell.angle_gamma   90.00
#
_symmetry.space_group_name_H-M   'P 1'
#
loop_
_entity.id
_entity.type
_entity.pdbx_description
1 polymer ?
#
loop_
_entity_poly.entity_id
_entity_poly.type
_entity_poly.pdbx_seq_one_letter_code
_entity_poly.pdbx_strand_id
1 'polypeptide(L)'
;MQKQLKNGLTRISRKWFKILLLATYYLLLTTYCLYSQTTISYPLYLCEAGNPNDYRLFANGGGWDGFWYVGYNRVWIEKIFIPGNLSEYKKVFIGAKLGRMKSKQVYNNGKATLDKEAIPGDIFIAVSSTPSWKKSNWKFLTTTDNISFEGDNELAVEQVGESRWFWTEVRSDEINFGGENYIALWSTSAFLTDSSNSPIIAAAWGGKDANSFINDEIKGGPPQHFSTTTLKSPLTVFEPAIAIKFVPELSQNITVGLMGITEGENLAEKKVIYASVLGNEIQKVWLEISQDNKIWKKHGLISYTSPYIFSLNPKKLSLDIGYGNKKRAASALFIRVCATDIWENTGRSPSVKIFISGIDK
;
A
#
# COMPACT_ATOMS: atom_id res chain seq x y z
N MET A 1 65.09 -55.56 3.13
CA MET A 1 64.77 -54.22 2.57
C MET A 1 63.45 -54.17 1.78
N GLN A 2 63.10 -55.18 0.95
CA GLN A 2 61.87 -55.16 0.13
C GLN A 2 60.52 -55.19 0.91
N LYS A 3 60.48 -55.76 2.13
CA LYS A 3 59.24 -55.88 2.92
C LYS A 3 58.79 -54.55 3.57
N GLN A 4 59.73 -53.61 3.82
CA GLN A 4 59.39 -52.29 4.36
C GLN A 4 58.84 -51.34 3.29
N LEU A 5 59.28 -51.46 2.03
CA LEU A 5 58.78 -50.64 0.91
C LEU A 5 57.32 -50.96 0.55
N LYS A 6 56.88 -52.24 0.60
CA LYS A 6 55.48 -52.63 0.35
C LYS A 6 54.50 -52.10 1.41
N ASN A 7 54.91 -52.02 2.67
CA ASN A 7 54.08 -51.48 3.75
C ASN A 7 54.00 -49.94 3.71
N GLY A 8 55.01 -49.26 3.16
CA GLY A 8 54.99 -47.81 2.91
C GLY A 8 54.00 -47.43 1.81
N LEU A 9 54.04 -48.12 0.67
CA LEU A 9 53.18 -47.86 -0.49
C LEU A 9 51.68 -48.08 -0.19
N THR A 10 51.33 -49.10 0.59
CA THR A 10 49.94 -49.38 1.02
C THR A 10 49.42 -48.39 2.07
N ARG A 11 50.30 -47.77 2.86
CA ARG A 11 49.93 -46.75 3.85
C ARG A 11 49.78 -45.37 3.21
N ILE A 12 50.56 -45.07 2.18
CA ILE A 12 50.44 -43.86 1.36
C ILE A 12 49.13 -43.88 0.58
N SER A 13 48.76 -45.01 -0.06
CA SER A 13 47.51 -45.11 -0.83
C SER A 13 46.25 -44.88 0.02
N ARG A 14 46.22 -45.37 1.27
CA ARG A 14 45.10 -45.13 2.19
C ARG A 14 44.97 -43.67 2.63
N LYS A 15 46.08 -42.93 2.76
CA LYS A 15 46.05 -41.50 3.09
C LYS A 15 45.51 -40.68 1.92
N TRP A 16 46.00 -40.93 0.71
CA TRP A 16 45.50 -40.26 -0.50
C TRP A 16 44.03 -40.56 -0.77
N PHE A 17 43.59 -41.80 -0.55
CA PHE A 17 42.17 -42.16 -0.67
C PHE A 17 41.28 -41.39 0.31
N LYS A 18 41.71 -41.24 1.58
CA LYS A 18 40.98 -40.42 2.57
C LYS A 18 40.94 -38.93 2.20
N ILE A 19 42.05 -38.39 1.68
CA ILE A 19 42.11 -36.99 1.22
C ILE A 19 41.17 -36.79 0.03
N LEU A 20 41.13 -37.73 -0.92
CA LEU A 20 40.22 -37.68 -2.05
C LEU A 20 38.76 -37.71 -1.60
N LEU A 21 38.41 -38.58 -0.66
CA LEU A 21 37.06 -38.70 -0.09
C LEU A 21 36.61 -37.45 0.67
N LEU A 22 37.53 -36.82 1.41
CA LEU A 22 37.29 -35.54 2.08
C LEU A 22 37.12 -34.40 1.07
N ALA A 23 37.94 -34.37 0.02
CA ALA A 23 37.83 -33.36 -1.03
C ALA A 23 36.53 -33.49 -1.82
N THR A 24 36.10 -34.71 -2.16
CA THR A 24 34.80 -34.95 -2.82
C THR A 24 33.63 -34.64 -1.90
N TYR A 25 33.70 -35.00 -0.62
CA TYR A 25 32.66 -34.61 0.35
C TYR A 25 32.56 -33.09 0.48
N TYR A 26 33.69 -32.38 0.57
CA TYR A 26 33.72 -30.92 0.62
C TYR A 26 33.16 -30.29 -0.66
N LEU A 27 33.55 -30.80 -1.84
CA LEU A 27 32.99 -30.38 -3.13
C LEU A 27 31.48 -30.59 -3.17
N LEU A 28 30.99 -31.77 -2.79
CA LEU A 28 29.56 -32.06 -2.73
C LEU A 28 28.81 -31.14 -1.76
N LEU A 29 29.37 -30.89 -0.58
CA LEU A 29 28.80 -29.98 0.42
C LEU A 29 28.73 -28.54 -0.11
N THR A 30 29.80 -28.06 -0.75
CA THR A 30 29.81 -26.71 -1.35
C THR A 30 28.85 -26.59 -2.52
N THR A 31 28.73 -27.61 -3.38
CA THR A 31 27.71 -27.62 -4.45
C THR A 31 26.29 -27.68 -3.88
N TYR A 32 26.05 -28.40 -2.78
CA TYR A 32 24.75 -28.45 -2.13
C TYR A 32 24.39 -27.09 -1.51
N CYS A 33 25.36 -26.40 -0.90
CA CYS A 33 25.19 -25.03 -0.41
C CYS A 33 24.97 -24.02 -1.55
N LEU A 34 25.62 -24.18 -2.71
CA LEU A 34 25.41 -23.33 -3.87
C LEU A 34 24.05 -23.58 -4.54
N TYR A 35 23.55 -24.83 -4.50
CA TYR A 35 22.23 -25.19 -5.03
C TYR A 35 21.09 -24.77 -4.10
N SER A 36 21.39 -24.62 -2.81
CA SER A 36 20.47 -24.05 -1.80
C SER A 36 20.41 -22.52 -1.83
N GLN A 37 20.75 -21.88 -2.96
CA GLN A 37 20.31 -20.50 -3.17
C GLN A 37 18.78 -20.52 -3.26
N THR A 38 18.12 -20.16 -2.16
CA THR A 38 16.71 -19.87 -2.14
C THR A 38 16.46 -18.75 -3.14
N THR A 39 15.90 -19.08 -4.30
CA THR A 39 15.39 -18.07 -5.22
C THR A 39 14.33 -17.28 -4.46
N ILE A 40 14.63 -16.02 -4.15
CA ILE A 40 13.66 -15.13 -3.51
C ILE A 40 12.50 -14.98 -4.48
N SER A 41 11.32 -15.45 -4.07
CA SER A 41 10.10 -15.27 -4.85
C SER A 41 9.58 -13.86 -4.62
N TYR A 42 9.35 -13.12 -5.71
CA TYR A 42 8.81 -11.76 -5.66
C TYR A 42 7.28 -11.78 -5.74
N PRO A 43 6.59 -10.76 -5.22
CA PRO A 43 5.17 -10.59 -5.46
C PRO A 43 4.84 -10.53 -6.94
N LEU A 44 3.78 -11.23 -7.34
CA LEU A 44 3.23 -11.20 -8.70
C LEU A 44 2.05 -10.23 -8.76
N TYR A 45 1.98 -9.45 -9.83
CA TYR A 45 0.89 -8.52 -10.09
C TYR A 45 0.17 -8.93 -11.36
N LEU A 46 -1.16 -8.99 -11.33
CA LEU A 46 -1.99 -9.13 -12.52
C LEU A 46 -2.87 -7.88 -12.67
N CYS A 47 -2.87 -7.34 -13.88
CA CYS A 47 -3.66 -6.20 -14.33
C CYS A 47 -3.74 -6.24 -15.86
N GLU A 48 -4.74 -5.57 -16.44
CA GLU A 48 -4.98 -5.62 -17.89
C GLU A 48 -3.81 -5.06 -18.71
N ALA A 49 -3.17 -3.98 -18.24
CA ALA A 49 -2.00 -3.43 -18.93
C ALA A 49 -0.73 -4.32 -18.82
N GLY A 50 -0.78 -5.42 -18.07
CA GLY A 50 0.34 -6.33 -17.82
C GLY A 50 1.42 -5.80 -16.87
N ASN A 51 1.64 -4.47 -16.84
CA ASN A 51 2.58 -3.82 -15.94
C ASN A 51 1.89 -2.77 -15.06
N PRO A 52 1.83 -2.94 -13.72
CA PRO A 52 1.16 -2.00 -12.83
C PRO A 52 1.80 -0.60 -12.79
N ASN A 53 3.01 -0.42 -13.32
CA ASN A 53 3.68 0.88 -13.38
C ASN A 53 3.26 1.77 -14.55
N ASP A 54 2.55 1.21 -15.53
CA ASP A 54 2.10 1.93 -16.73
C ASP A 54 0.83 2.76 -16.48
N TYR A 55 0.13 2.46 -15.40
CA TYR A 55 -1.02 3.23 -14.93
C TYR A 55 -0.59 4.61 -14.40
N ARG A 56 -0.42 5.58 -15.31
CA ARG A 56 0.02 6.94 -14.99
C ARG A 56 -0.93 8.01 -15.54
N LEU A 57 -1.79 7.66 -16.48
CA LEU A 57 -2.70 8.60 -17.12
C LEU A 57 -3.76 9.09 -16.13
N PHE A 58 -4.23 10.32 -16.37
CA PHE A 58 -5.25 11.06 -15.60
C PHE A 58 -4.86 11.40 -14.16
N ALA A 59 -4.53 10.42 -13.31
CA ALA A 59 -4.27 10.65 -11.89
C ALA A 59 -2.94 11.37 -11.58
N ASN A 60 -1.99 11.44 -12.52
CA ASN A 60 -0.74 12.22 -12.38
C ASN A 60 -0.71 13.48 -13.26
N GLY A 61 -1.83 13.85 -13.89
CA GLY A 61 -1.82 14.76 -15.04
C GLY A 61 -1.48 14.00 -16.33
N GLY A 62 -2.06 14.41 -17.45
CA GLY A 62 -1.85 13.73 -18.74
C GLY A 62 -3.11 13.45 -19.58
N GLY A 63 -4.23 14.10 -19.29
CA GLY A 63 -5.44 13.98 -20.11
C GLY A 63 -6.68 14.56 -19.43
N TRP A 64 -7.79 14.57 -20.16
CA TRP A 64 -9.10 14.93 -19.60
C TRP A 64 -9.62 13.81 -18.70
N ASP A 65 -9.90 14.14 -17.45
CA ASP A 65 -10.25 13.23 -16.36
C ASP A 65 -11.74 13.32 -15.96
N GLY A 66 -12.57 14.01 -16.76
CA GLY A 66 -13.94 14.36 -16.38
C GLY A 66 -14.79 13.18 -15.90
N PHE A 67 -14.51 11.98 -16.42
CA PHE A 67 -15.18 10.73 -16.05
C PHE A 67 -14.28 9.74 -15.26
N TRP A 68 -13.02 10.07 -14.98
CA TRP A 68 -12.03 9.15 -14.37
C TRP A 68 -11.97 9.25 -12.85
N TYR A 69 -13.12 9.23 -12.18
CA TYR A 69 -13.20 9.44 -10.73
C TYR A 69 -13.82 8.25 -9.99
N VAL A 70 -13.46 8.08 -8.72
CA VAL A 70 -14.05 7.07 -7.82
C VAL A 70 -15.10 7.73 -6.94
N GLY A 71 -16.37 7.35 -7.10
CA GLY A 71 -17.48 8.05 -6.47
C GLY A 71 -18.62 7.16 -5.98
N TYR A 72 -19.61 7.80 -5.37
CA TYR A 72 -20.86 7.23 -4.88
C TYR A 72 -21.79 6.80 -5.99
N ASN A 73 -21.77 7.53 -7.11
CA ASN A 73 -22.62 7.32 -8.27
C ASN A 73 -21.94 6.49 -9.36
N ARG A 74 -20.83 5.81 -9.07
CA ARG A 74 -20.07 5.05 -10.06
C ARG A 74 -19.30 3.90 -9.45
N VAL A 75 -19.34 2.75 -10.12
CA VAL A 75 -18.44 1.63 -9.86
C VAL A 75 -17.60 1.34 -11.10
N TRP A 76 -16.30 1.17 -10.87
CA TRP A 76 -15.36 0.64 -11.85
C TRP A 76 -15.25 -0.86 -11.65
N ILE A 77 -15.28 -1.62 -12.74
CA ILE A 77 -15.25 -3.08 -12.70
C ILE A 77 -14.16 -3.56 -13.64
N GLU A 78 -13.22 -4.32 -13.11
CA GLU A 78 -12.16 -5.00 -13.86
C GLU A 78 -12.43 -6.50 -13.86
N LYS A 79 -12.33 -7.16 -15.01
CA LYS A 79 -12.41 -8.62 -15.14
C LYS A 79 -11.02 -9.18 -15.39
N ILE A 80 -10.51 -9.99 -14.46
CA ILE A 80 -9.17 -10.59 -14.52
C ILE A 80 -9.28 -12.11 -14.41
N PHE A 81 -8.69 -12.81 -15.38
CA PHE A 81 -8.49 -14.26 -15.29
C PHE A 81 -7.30 -14.57 -14.36
N ILE A 82 -7.51 -15.46 -13.39
CA ILE A 82 -6.48 -15.86 -12.44
C ILE A 82 -6.09 -17.32 -12.68
N PRO A 83 -4.85 -17.62 -13.10
CA PRO A 83 -4.39 -19.00 -13.26
C PRO A 83 -4.47 -19.84 -11.97
N GLY A 84 -4.80 -21.12 -12.11
CA GLY A 84 -5.01 -22.04 -10.98
C GLY A 84 -3.76 -22.26 -10.10
N ASN A 85 -2.58 -22.21 -10.70
CA ASN A 85 -1.29 -22.39 -10.01
C ASN A 85 -0.94 -21.23 -9.07
N LEU A 86 -1.66 -20.10 -9.11
CA LEU A 86 -1.43 -18.99 -8.18
C LEU A 86 -2.08 -19.22 -6.80
N SER A 87 -2.81 -20.33 -6.62
CA SER A 87 -3.40 -20.71 -5.32
C SER A 87 -2.36 -21.04 -4.24
N GLU A 88 -1.10 -21.24 -4.62
CA GLU A 88 0.02 -21.52 -3.71
C GLU A 88 0.56 -20.28 -2.98
N TYR A 89 0.16 -19.07 -3.40
CA TYR A 89 0.60 -17.84 -2.75
C TYR A 89 -0.04 -17.66 -1.37
N LYS A 90 0.76 -17.18 -0.41
CA LYS A 90 0.35 -17.07 1.00
C LYS A 90 -0.71 -15.99 1.22
N LYS A 91 -0.57 -14.85 0.55
CA LYS A 91 -1.51 -13.74 0.67
C LYS A 91 -1.90 -13.21 -0.70
N VAL A 92 -3.12 -12.71 -0.77
CA VAL A 92 -3.68 -12.09 -1.97
C VAL A 92 -4.23 -10.72 -1.60
N PHE A 93 -3.96 -9.74 -2.45
CA PHE A 93 -4.42 -8.37 -2.27
C PHE A 93 -5.09 -7.88 -3.54
N ILE A 94 -6.18 -7.14 -3.41
CA ILE A 94 -6.75 -6.36 -4.50
C ILE A 94 -6.47 -4.88 -4.23
N GLY A 95 -6.31 -4.11 -5.30
CA GLY A 95 -5.93 -2.72 -5.16
C GLY A 95 -6.32 -1.86 -6.33
N ALA A 96 -6.24 -0.55 -6.10
CA ALA A 96 -6.43 0.46 -7.12
C ALA A 96 -5.39 1.58 -6.99
N LYS A 97 -5.02 2.18 -8.12
CA LYS A 97 -4.12 3.34 -8.14
C LYS A 97 -4.91 4.63 -8.22
N LEU A 98 -4.80 5.45 -7.17
CA LEU A 98 -5.60 6.65 -6.98
C LEU A 98 -4.69 7.87 -6.79
N GLY A 99 -5.13 9.03 -7.26
CA GLY A 99 -4.42 10.30 -7.06
C GLY A 99 -5.35 11.50 -7.22
N ARG A 100 -4.76 12.70 -7.16
CA ARG A 100 -5.46 13.99 -7.35
C ARG A 100 -6.74 14.09 -6.53
N MET A 101 -6.64 13.79 -5.23
CA MET A 101 -7.77 13.99 -4.33
C MET A 101 -8.09 15.48 -4.27
N LYS A 102 -9.37 15.80 -4.44
CA LYS A 102 -9.87 17.18 -4.40
C LYS A 102 -9.99 17.67 -2.97
N SER A 103 -9.73 18.94 -2.78
CA SER A 103 -9.72 19.57 -1.47
C SER A 103 -10.77 20.67 -1.41
N LYS A 104 -11.32 20.87 -0.20
CA LYS A 104 -12.26 21.95 0.09
C LYS A 104 -11.61 22.97 1.01
N GLN A 105 -12.05 24.21 0.86
CA GLN A 105 -11.59 25.32 1.67
C GLN A 105 -12.03 25.15 3.12
N VAL A 106 -11.10 25.25 4.07
CA VAL A 106 -11.43 25.26 5.50
C VAL A 106 -11.84 26.66 5.92
N TYR A 107 -12.96 26.77 6.65
CA TYR A 107 -13.48 28.02 7.20
C TYR A 107 -13.39 28.00 8.73
N ASN A 108 -12.94 29.10 9.32
CA ASN A 108 -12.90 29.31 10.76
C ASN A 108 -13.64 30.60 11.12
N ASN A 109 -14.66 30.50 11.98
CA ASN A 109 -15.55 31.63 12.35
C ASN A 109 -16.07 32.41 11.13
N GLY A 110 -16.47 31.69 10.07
CA GLY A 110 -17.01 32.27 8.83
C GLY A 110 -15.97 32.88 7.89
N LYS A 111 -14.67 32.82 8.21
CA LYS A 111 -13.59 33.30 7.33
C LYS A 111 -12.83 32.13 6.71
N ALA A 112 -12.58 32.21 5.41
CA ALA A 112 -11.71 31.26 4.72
C ALA A 112 -10.30 31.33 5.32
N THR A 113 -9.73 30.17 5.62
CA THR A 113 -8.33 30.03 6.04
C THR A 113 -7.44 29.82 4.80
N LEU A 114 -6.14 29.69 4.97
CA LEU A 114 -5.27 29.23 3.87
C LEU A 114 -5.19 27.70 3.80
N ASP A 115 -5.77 27.01 4.78
CA ASP A 115 -5.74 25.55 4.86
C ASP A 115 -6.82 24.92 3.98
N LYS A 116 -6.47 23.80 3.34
CA LYS A 116 -7.41 22.93 2.66
C LYS A 116 -7.42 21.55 3.29
N GLU A 117 -8.57 20.90 3.23
CA GLU A 117 -8.77 19.54 3.71
C GLU A 117 -9.38 18.67 2.60
N ALA A 118 -9.24 17.35 2.72
CA ALA A 118 -9.84 16.44 1.75
C ALA A 118 -11.37 16.57 1.81
N ILE A 119 -12.02 16.41 0.67
CA ILE A 119 -13.45 16.11 0.69
C ILE A 119 -13.62 14.71 1.30
N PRO A 120 -14.44 14.55 2.35
CA PRO A 120 -14.45 13.31 3.13
C PRO A 120 -15.08 12.16 2.34
N GLY A 121 -14.44 10.99 2.40
CA GLY A 121 -15.03 9.76 1.91
C GLY A 121 -14.17 8.53 2.12
N ASP A 122 -14.84 7.39 2.01
CA ASP A 122 -14.25 6.07 2.13
C ASP A 122 -14.36 5.34 0.80
N ILE A 123 -13.24 4.76 0.38
CA ILE A 123 -13.15 4.01 -0.87
C ILE A 123 -13.11 2.52 -0.53
N PHE A 124 -13.94 1.77 -1.24
CA PHE A 124 -14.10 0.34 -1.07
C PHE A 124 -13.79 -0.39 -2.36
N ILE A 125 -13.32 -1.62 -2.21
CA ILE A 125 -13.03 -2.53 -3.30
C ILE A 125 -13.57 -3.93 -2.94
N ALA A 126 -13.99 -4.72 -3.93
CA ALA A 126 -14.47 -6.08 -3.72
C ALA A 126 -14.12 -6.97 -4.89
N VAL A 127 -13.96 -8.27 -4.64
CA VAL A 127 -13.76 -9.30 -5.66
C VAL A 127 -14.87 -10.35 -5.60
N SER A 128 -15.24 -10.89 -6.76
CA SER A 128 -16.24 -11.95 -6.91
C SER A 128 -16.00 -12.73 -8.20
N SER A 129 -16.40 -14.01 -8.24
CA SER A 129 -16.34 -14.83 -9.47
C SER A 129 -17.41 -14.45 -10.50
N THR A 130 -18.39 -13.64 -10.09
CA THR A 130 -19.45 -13.10 -10.94
C THR A 130 -19.53 -11.59 -10.76
N PRO A 131 -20.08 -10.83 -11.72
CA PRO A 131 -20.28 -9.39 -11.59
C PRO A 131 -21.45 -9.09 -10.62
N SER A 132 -21.26 -9.41 -9.35
CA SER A 132 -22.21 -9.25 -8.25
C SER A 132 -21.43 -9.31 -6.95
N TRP A 133 -21.56 -8.27 -6.12
CA TRP A 133 -20.75 -8.11 -4.91
C TRP A 133 -21.62 -7.96 -3.67
N LYS A 134 -21.64 -8.99 -2.84
CA LYS A 134 -22.29 -8.97 -1.53
C LYS A 134 -21.50 -8.08 -0.57
N LYS A 135 -22.19 -7.48 0.41
CA LYS A 135 -21.55 -6.65 1.45
C LYS A 135 -20.45 -7.38 2.22
N SER A 136 -20.55 -8.70 2.38
CA SER A 136 -19.51 -9.53 3.00
C SER A 136 -18.16 -9.48 2.27
N ASN A 137 -18.17 -9.17 0.97
CA ASN A 137 -16.99 -9.13 0.11
C ASN A 137 -16.36 -7.74 0.05
N TRP A 138 -17.01 -6.73 0.65
CA TRP A 138 -16.51 -5.36 0.62
C TRP A 138 -15.27 -5.25 1.51
N LYS A 139 -14.19 -4.74 0.94
CA LYS A 139 -12.96 -4.43 1.66
C LYS A 139 -12.76 -2.93 1.64
N PHE A 140 -12.47 -2.38 2.81
CA PHE A 140 -12.03 -0.99 2.91
C PHE A 140 -10.65 -0.88 2.25
N LEU A 141 -10.50 0.09 1.35
CA LEU A 141 -9.26 0.34 0.63
C LEU A 141 -8.49 1.49 1.26
N THR A 142 -9.11 2.67 1.33
CA THR A 142 -8.51 3.87 1.93
C THR A 142 -9.55 4.96 2.19
N THR A 143 -9.26 5.88 3.11
CA THR A 143 -9.94 7.18 3.21
C THR A 143 -9.35 8.16 2.20
N THR A 144 -10.09 9.20 1.85
CA THR A 144 -9.63 10.29 0.99
C THR A 144 -8.46 11.08 1.60
N ASP A 145 -8.37 11.19 2.93
CA ASP A 145 -7.27 11.88 3.63
C ASP A 145 -5.89 11.23 3.42
N ASN A 146 -5.85 9.96 3.02
CA ASN A 146 -4.59 9.26 2.72
C ASN A 146 -4.14 9.41 1.26
N ILE A 147 -4.95 10.05 0.41
CA ILE A 147 -4.67 10.23 -1.02
C ILE A 147 -4.05 11.61 -1.22
N SER A 148 -2.95 11.67 -1.95
CA SER A 148 -2.29 12.94 -2.27
C SER A 148 -3.22 13.90 -2.99
N PHE A 149 -3.14 15.16 -2.61
CA PHE A 149 -4.00 16.20 -3.17
C PHE A 149 -3.62 16.57 -4.60
N GLU A 150 -4.61 17.05 -5.32
CA GLU A 150 -4.38 17.82 -6.52
C GLU A 150 -3.77 19.18 -6.18
N GLY A 151 -2.84 19.64 -7.01
CA GLY A 151 -2.31 21.00 -6.93
C GLY A 151 -3.40 22.03 -7.20
N ASP A 152 -3.30 23.18 -6.55
CA ASP A 152 -4.24 24.27 -6.72
C ASP A 152 -3.55 25.46 -7.40
N ASN A 153 -4.28 26.14 -8.28
CA ASN A 153 -3.72 27.24 -9.08
C ASN A 153 -3.67 28.56 -8.31
N GLU A 154 -4.38 28.68 -7.19
CA GLU A 154 -4.54 29.91 -6.42
C GLU A 154 -3.87 29.83 -5.04
N LEU A 155 -3.92 28.66 -4.39
CA LEU A 155 -3.44 28.47 -3.01
C LEU A 155 -2.36 27.39 -2.92
N ALA A 156 -1.41 27.58 -2.00
CA ALA A 156 -0.45 26.55 -1.67
C ALA A 156 -1.16 25.42 -0.89
N VAL A 157 -1.25 24.25 -1.51
CA VAL A 157 -1.84 23.05 -0.90
C VAL A 157 -0.72 22.15 -0.39
N GLU A 158 -0.72 21.86 0.90
CA GLU A 158 0.17 20.83 1.45
C GLU A 158 -0.26 19.45 0.92
N GLN A 159 0.65 18.47 0.91
CA GLN A 159 0.32 17.07 0.58
C GLN A 159 -0.08 16.79 -0.87
N VAL A 160 0.21 17.71 -1.80
CA VAL A 160 0.18 17.45 -3.23
C VAL A 160 1.23 16.39 -3.59
N GLY A 161 0.86 15.45 -4.47
CA GLY A 161 1.74 14.35 -4.84
C GLY A 161 1.20 13.49 -5.96
N GLU A 162 2.01 12.50 -6.36
CA GLU A 162 1.64 11.53 -7.40
C GLU A 162 0.63 10.48 -6.89
N SER A 163 -0.09 9.89 -7.83
CA SER A 163 -0.97 8.75 -7.61
C SER A 163 -0.22 7.54 -7.04
N ARG A 164 -0.89 6.83 -6.13
CA ARG A 164 -0.34 5.69 -5.40
C ARG A 164 -1.25 4.48 -5.49
N TRP A 165 -0.64 3.30 -5.48
CA TRP A 165 -1.38 2.05 -5.35
C TRP A 165 -1.80 1.86 -3.89
N PHE A 166 -3.09 1.68 -3.67
CA PHE A 166 -3.67 1.26 -2.41
C PHE A 166 -4.04 -0.21 -2.52
N TRP A 167 -3.75 -0.99 -1.48
CA TRP A 167 -3.94 -2.44 -1.45
C TRP A 167 -4.67 -2.84 -0.18
N THR A 168 -5.54 -3.84 -0.30
CA THR A 168 -6.22 -4.47 0.84
C THR A 168 -6.20 -5.98 0.67
N GLU A 169 -6.02 -6.70 1.77
CA GLU A 169 -5.91 -8.16 1.76
C GLU A 169 -7.30 -8.79 1.56
N VAL A 170 -7.34 -9.83 0.74
CA VAL A 170 -8.52 -10.67 0.52
C VAL A 170 -8.18 -12.10 0.88
N ARG A 171 -9.20 -12.86 1.29
CA ARG A 171 -8.97 -14.27 1.61
C ARG A 171 -8.80 -15.06 0.31
N SER A 172 -7.92 -16.05 0.32
CA SER A 172 -7.70 -16.88 -0.88
C SER A 172 -8.98 -17.60 -1.35
N ASP A 173 -9.92 -17.92 -0.46
CA ASP A 173 -11.21 -18.53 -0.82
C ASP A 173 -12.25 -17.55 -1.39
N GLU A 174 -11.95 -16.24 -1.39
CA GLU A 174 -12.73 -15.23 -2.13
C GLU A 174 -12.30 -15.15 -3.60
N ILE A 175 -11.20 -15.83 -3.99
CA ILE A 175 -10.61 -15.80 -5.32
C ILE A 175 -10.99 -17.04 -6.12
N ASN A 176 -11.45 -16.84 -7.35
CA ASN A 176 -11.75 -17.90 -8.30
C ASN A 176 -10.50 -18.27 -9.09
N PHE A 177 -9.66 -19.13 -8.52
CA PHE A 177 -8.48 -19.67 -9.18
C PHE A 177 -8.87 -20.59 -10.36
N GLY A 178 -8.21 -20.40 -11.50
CA GLY A 178 -8.54 -21.08 -12.76
C GLY A 178 -9.71 -20.45 -13.52
N GLY A 179 -10.16 -19.26 -13.13
CA GLY A 179 -11.30 -18.60 -13.74
C GLY A 179 -11.28 -17.08 -13.64
N GLU A 180 -12.38 -16.48 -14.09
CA GLU A 180 -12.59 -15.04 -14.08
C GLU A 180 -12.92 -14.51 -12.70
N ASN A 181 -12.42 -13.31 -12.41
CA ASN A 181 -12.67 -12.56 -11.20
C ASN A 181 -13.03 -11.13 -11.55
N TYR A 182 -14.12 -10.62 -10.99
CA TYR A 182 -14.62 -9.28 -11.20
C TYR A 182 -14.29 -8.43 -9.97
N ILE A 183 -13.44 -7.42 -10.14
CA ILE A 183 -13.00 -6.52 -9.08
C ILE A 183 -13.75 -5.19 -9.24
N ALA A 184 -14.58 -4.85 -8.26
CA ALA A 184 -15.34 -3.59 -8.22
C ALA A 184 -14.67 -2.56 -7.31
N LEU A 185 -14.61 -1.30 -7.73
CA LEU A 185 -14.10 -0.15 -6.98
C LEU A 185 -15.11 1.00 -6.98
N TRP A 186 -15.44 1.54 -5.79
CA TRP A 186 -16.41 2.62 -5.63
C TRP A 186 -16.19 3.38 -4.32
N SER A 187 -16.98 4.43 -4.08
CA SER A 187 -17.06 5.11 -2.78
C SER A 187 -18.46 4.97 -2.16
N THR A 188 -18.53 4.93 -0.83
CA THR A 188 -19.81 4.99 -0.10
C THR A 188 -20.24 6.43 0.24
N SER A 189 -19.38 7.42 -0.02
CA SER A 189 -19.59 8.81 0.38
C SER A 189 -20.32 9.63 -0.68
N ALA A 190 -21.52 10.12 -0.34
CA ALA A 190 -22.35 10.96 -1.20
C ALA A 190 -21.71 12.33 -1.55
N PHE A 191 -20.59 12.70 -0.94
CA PHE A 191 -19.80 13.88 -1.32
C PHE A 191 -18.96 13.64 -2.59
N LEU A 192 -18.68 12.39 -2.94
CA LEU A 192 -17.85 12.02 -4.07
C LEU A 192 -18.73 11.65 -5.28
N THR A 193 -19.15 12.61 -6.07
CA THR A 193 -20.13 12.39 -7.16
C THR A 193 -19.63 12.74 -8.56
N ASP A 194 -18.50 13.40 -8.65
CA ASP A 194 -17.92 13.88 -9.91
C ASP A 194 -16.41 14.07 -9.75
N SER A 195 -15.73 14.33 -10.87
CA SER A 195 -14.28 14.57 -10.90
C SER A 195 -13.84 15.83 -10.16
N SER A 196 -14.73 16.78 -9.85
CA SER A 196 -14.40 18.00 -9.09
C SER A 196 -14.39 17.78 -7.59
N ASN A 197 -15.02 16.69 -7.10
CA ASN A 197 -15.10 16.38 -5.67
C ASN A 197 -14.42 15.05 -5.28
N SER A 198 -14.05 14.23 -6.26
CA SER A 198 -13.64 12.84 -6.05
C SER A 198 -12.17 12.60 -6.41
N PRO A 199 -11.51 11.59 -5.83
CA PRO A 199 -10.19 11.19 -6.28
C PRO A 199 -10.26 10.60 -7.70
N ILE A 200 -9.18 10.83 -8.45
CA ILE A 200 -9.04 10.36 -9.81
C ILE A 200 -8.39 8.97 -9.79
N ILE A 201 -9.00 8.01 -10.47
CA ILE A 201 -8.41 6.70 -10.72
C ILE A 201 -7.42 6.81 -11.89
N ALA A 202 -6.22 6.26 -11.72
CA ALA A 202 -5.23 6.25 -12.79
C ALA A 202 -5.67 5.31 -13.92
N ALA A 203 -5.13 5.54 -15.12
CA ALA A 203 -5.34 4.65 -16.25
C ALA A 203 -4.05 4.31 -16.98
N ALA A 204 -4.10 3.23 -17.74
CA ALA A 204 -3.12 2.85 -18.76
C ALA A 204 -3.82 2.76 -20.13
N TRP A 205 -3.03 2.70 -21.19
CA TRP A 205 -3.55 2.35 -22.50
C TRP A 205 -4.11 0.94 -22.49
N GLY A 206 -5.30 0.77 -23.07
CA GLY A 206 -6.02 -0.49 -23.12
C GLY A 206 -5.79 -1.32 -24.36
N GLY A 207 -6.43 -2.49 -24.33
CA GLY A 207 -6.33 -3.51 -25.35
C GLY A 207 -7.43 -3.44 -26.40
N LYS A 208 -7.62 -4.54 -27.12
CA LYS A 208 -8.76 -4.70 -28.03
C LYS A 208 -9.99 -5.27 -27.31
N ASP A 209 -9.77 -5.99 -26.22
CA ASP A 209 -10.79 -6.71 -25.49
C ASP A 209 -11.42 -5.84 -24.40
N ALA A 210 -12.73 -5.95 -24.23
CA ALA A 210 -13.44 -5.23 -23.17
C ALA A 210 -13.38 -6.05 -21.87
N ASN A 211 -12.35 -5.80 -21.06
CA ASN A 211 -12.18 -6.40 -19.72
C ASN A 211 -12.55 -5.43 -18.60
N SER A 212 -12.80 -4.17 -18.94
CA SER A 212 -13.09 -3.10 -17.99
C SER A 212 -14.45 -2.47 -18.27
N PHE A 213 -15.16 -2.12 -17.20
CA PHE A 213 -16.52 -1.62 -17.30
C PHE A 213 -16.80 -0.50 -16.30
N ILE A 214 -17.69 0.41 -16.69
CA ILE A 214 -18.25 1.43 -15.81
C ILE A 214 -19.76 1.19 -15.68
N ASN A 215 -20.24 1.26 -14.43
CA ASN A 215 -21.66 1.40 -14.12
C ASN A 215 -21.86 2.67 -13.28
N ASP A 216 -22.64 3.60 -13.81
CA ASP A 216 -22.94 4.92 -13.26
C ASP A 216 -24.35 5.03 -12.64
N GLU A 217 -25.03 3.90 -12.45
CA GLU A 217 -26.39 3.82 -11.90
C GLU A 217 -26.40 3.48 -10.40
N ILE A 218 -25.23 3.31 -9.82
CA ILE A 218 -25.10 2.92 -8.41
C ILE A 218 -25.31 4.10 -7.46
N LYS A 219 -25.56 3.78 -6.18
CA LYS A 219 -25.67 4.75 -5.09
C LYS A 219 -24.99 4.23 -3.82
N GLY A 220 -23.68 4.42 -3.75
CA GLY A 220 -22.86 4.07 -2.59
C GLY A 220 -22.56 2.58 -2.43
N GLY A 221 -22.81 1.77 -3.45
CA GLY A 221 -22.52 0.35 -3.42
C GLY A 221 -22.61 -0.29 -4.80
N PRO A 222 -21.79 -1.32 -5.08
CA PRO A 222 -21.81 -2.04 -6.34
C PRO A 222 -23.11 -2.86 -6.48
N PRO A 223 -23.45 -3.30 -7.70
CA PRO A 223 -24.58 -4.19 -7.94
C PRO A 223 -24.49 -5.47 -7.09
N GLN A 224 -25.55 -5.73 -6.31
CA GLN A 224 -25.63 -6.94 -5.48
C GLN A 224 -26.14 -8.15 -6.25
N HIS A 225 -26.81 -7.93 -7.38
CA HIS A 225 -27.30 -8.95 -8.28
C HIS A 225 -26.90 -8.58 -9.70
N PHE A 226 -26.56 -9.58 -10.50
CA PHE A 226 -26.28 -9.35 -11.91
C PHE A 226 -27.56 -8.91 -12.64
N SER A 227 -27.42 -7.82 -13.39
CA SER A 227 -28.41 -7.29 -14.31
C SER A 227 -27.75 -7.00 -15.66
N THR A 228 -28.55 -6.80 -16.70
CA THR A 228 -28.05 -6.37 -18.01
C THR A 228 -27.30 -5.03 -17.97
N THR A 229 -27.53 -4.20 -16.95
CA THR A 229 -26.82 -2.92 -16.75
C THR A 229 -25.60 -3.05 -15.83
N THR A 230 -25.30 -4.22 -15.28
CA THR A 230 -24.15 -4.36 -14.36
C THR A 230 -22.82 -4.04 -15.05
N LEU A 231 -22.63 -4.56 -16.27
CA LEU A 231 -21.46 -4.29 -17.11
C LEU A 231 -21.84 -3.32 -18.24
N LYS A 232 -22.41 -2.16 -17.86
CA LYS A 232 -23.09 -1.22 -18.78
C LYS A 232 -22.18 -0.64 -19.86
N SER A 233 -21.06 -0.02 -19.46
CA SER A 233 -20.19 0.71 -20.38
C SER A 233 -18.82 0.04 -20.46
N PRO A 234 -18.56 -0.81 -21.47
CA PRO A 234 -17.23 -1.40 -21.67
C PRO A 234 -16.21 -0.34 -22.05
N LEU A 235 -14.97 -0.52 -21.59
CA LEU A 235 -13.80 0.28 -21.96
C LEU A 235 -12.85 -0.57 -22.79
N THR A 236 -12.16 0.06 -23.73
CA THR A 236 -11.19 -0.59 -24.62
C THR A 236 -9.95 0.26 -24.85
N VAL A 237 -10.11 1.59 -24.95
CA VAL A 237 -8.98 2.49 -25.22
C VAL A 237 -8.11 2.69 -23.97
N PHE A 238 -8.72 2.65 -22.79
CA PHE A 238 -8.05 2.91 -21.52
C PHE A 238 -8.54 1.93 -20.47
N GLU A 239 -7.61 1.43 -19.67
CA GLU A 239 -7.93 0.52 -18.56
C GLU A 239 -7.79 1.24 -17.23
N PRO A 240 -8.75 1.09 -16.31
CA PRO A 240 -8.62 1.61 -14.96
C PRO A 240 -7.53 0.86 -14.20
N ALA A 241 -6.85 1.59 -13.31
CA ALA A 241 -5.80 1.03 -12.48
C ALA A 241 -6.39 0.19 -11.35
N ILE A 242 -6.88 -0.99 -11.69
CA ILE A 242 -7.35 -2.03 -10.77
C ILE A 242 -6.47 -3.25 -10.99
N ALA A 243 -6.03 -3.87 -9.91
CA ALA A 243 -5.09 -4.98 -10.00
C ALA A 243 -5.24 -5.94 -8.83
N ILE A 244 -4.68 -7.13 -9.00
CA ILE A 244 -4.49 -8.12 -7.95
C ILE A 244 -2.99 -8.38 -7.75
N LYS A 245 -2.58 -8.51 -6.50
CA LYS A 245 -1.21 -8.76 -6.06
C LYS A 245 -1.16 -10.05 -5.24
N PHE A 246 -0.35 -11.00 -5.68
CA PHE A 246 -0.07 -12.25 -4.97
C PHE A 246 1.28 -12.14 -4.27
N VAL A 247 1.30 -12.40 -2.97
CA VAL A 247 2.50 -12.26 -2.13
C VAL A 247 2.96 -13.64 -1.65
N PRO A 248 4.17 -14.08 -2.03
CA PRO A 248 4.68 -15.38 -1.62
C PRO A 248 5.06 -15.35 -0.14
N GLU A 249 5.27 -16.53 0.45
CA GLU A 249 5.78 -16.60 1.81
C GLU A 249 7.26 -16.19 1.84
N LEU A 250 7.54 -15.01 2.40
CA LEU A 250 8.88 -14.60 2.78
C LEU A 250 8.82 -13.79 4.06
N SER A 251 9.41 -14.32 5.13
CA SER A 251 9.56 -13.59 6.39
C SER A 251 10.94 -12.95 6.46
N GLN A 252 10.97 -11.63 6.60
CA GLN A 252 12.19 -10.89 6.88
C GLN A 252 11.95 -9.82 7.94
N ASN A 253 13.01 -9.49 8.66
CA ASN A 253 12.97 -8.45 9.69
C ASN A 253 13.19 -7.07 9.08
N ILE A 254 12.34 -6.12 9.46
CA ILE A 254 12.50 -4.71 9.15
C ILE A 254 12.84 -4.00 10.45
N THR A 255 14.01 -3.37 10.50
CA THR A 255 14.42 -2.54 11.64
C THR A 255 14.04 -1.09 11.37
N VAL A 256 13.24 -0.53 12.26
CA VAL A 256 12.82 0.88 12.19
C VAL A 256 13.32 1.59 13.44
N GLY A 257 14.06 2.68 13.25
CA GLY A 257 14.56 3.50 14.33
C GLY A 257 14.07 4.95 14.20
N LEU A 258 13.67 5.55 15.32
CA LEU A 258 13.42 6.97 15.41
C LEU A 258 14.74 7.65 15.75
N MET A 259 15.28 8.44 14.83
CA MET A 259 16.63 9.01 14.91
C MET A 259 16.65 10.33 15.68
N GLY A 260 15.55 11.08 15.66
CA GLY A 260 15.43 12.31 16.42
C GLY A 260 14.13 13.06 16.13
N ILE A 261 13.83 14.02 17.00
CA ILE A 261 12.72 14.95 16.88
C ILE A 261 13.30 16.36 17.04
N THR A 262 12.97 17.28 16.12
CA THR A 262 13.44 18.67 16.25
C THR A 262 12.91 19.31 17.53
N GLU A 263 13.80 20.03 18.22
CA GLU A 263 13.45 20.82 19.41
C GLU A 263 12.84 19.99 20.55
N GLY A 264 13.26 18.72 20.68
CA GLY A 264 12.91 17.83 21.80
C GLY A 264 11.48 17.28 21.76
N GLU A 265 10.95 16.88 22.93
CA GLU A 265 9.68 16.14 23.06
C GLU A 265 8.44 17.03 23.30
N ASN A 266 8.61 18.35 23.43
CA ASN A 266 7.51 19.27 23.74
C ASN A 266 6.94 19.93 22.47
N LEU A 267 5.72 19.55 22.08
CA LEU A 267 5.01 19.94 20.86
C LEU A 267 4.22 21.24 21.06
N ALA A 268 4.93 22.37 21.12
CA ALA A 268 4.35 23.71 21.00
C ALA A 268 4.13 24.10 19.53
N GLU A 269 5.08 23.73 18.68
CA GLU A 269 5.11 24.07 17.25
C GLU A 269 5.21 22.82 16.37
N LYS A 270 5.27 23.01 15.05
CA LYS A 270 5.47 21.94 14.08
C LYS A 270 6.80 21.26 14.34
N LYS A 271 6.78 19.94 14.57
CA LYS A 271 8.00 19.13 14.76
C LYS A 271 8.32 18.31 13.52
N VAL A 272 9.62 18.06 13.33
CA VAL A 272 10.15 17.17 12.31
C VAL A 272 10.70 15.92 12.99
N ILE A 273 10.24 14.76 12.54
CA ILE A 273 10.61 13.44 13.05
C ILE A 273 11.46 12.75 11.99
N TYR A 274 12.68 12.38 12.35
CA TYR A 274 13.59 11.65 11.49
C TYR A 274 13.53 10.16 11.80
N ALA A 275 13.43 9.34 10.76
CA ALA A 275 13.41 7.89 10.89
C ALA A 275 14.45 7.24 9.99
N SER A 276 15.02 6.13 10.47
CA SER A 276 15.84 5.22 9.70
C SER A 276 15.08 3.90 9.56
N VAL A 277 15.06 3.36 8.35
CA VAL A 277 14.45 2.05 8.05
C VAL A 277 15.51 1.20 7.34
N LEU A 278 15.78 0.04 7.91
CA LEU A 278 16.67 -0.97 7.34
C LEU A 278 15.85 -2.24 7.06
N GLY A 279 15.81 -2.62 5.79
CA GLY A 279 15.13 -3.81 5.27
C GLY A 279 15.18 -3.82 3.74
N ASN A 280 14.91 -4.97 3.14
CA ASN A 280 14.92 -5.09 1.67
C ASN A 280 13.57 -4.65 1.10
N GLU A 281 13.59 -3.96 -0.04
CA GLU A 281 12.39 -3.60 -0.81
C GLU A 281 11.28 -2.96 0.03
N ILE A 282 11.64 -1.93 0.81
CA ILE A 282 10.69 -1.16 1.60
C ILE A 282 9.69 -0.47 0.66
N GLN A 283 8.41 -0.76 0.86
CA GLN A 283 7.33 -0.25 0.02
C GLN A 283 6.70 1.02 0.60
N LYS A 284 6.49 1.06 1.92
CA LYS A 284 5.76 2.15 2.58
C LYS A 284 6.26 2.36 4.01
N VAL A 285 6.36 3.62 4.41
CA VAL A 285 6.75 4.05 5.76
C VAL A 285 5.77 5.12 6.24
N TRP A 286 5.27 5.01 7.46
CA TRP A 286 4.29 5.95 8.00
C TRP A 286 4.50 6.22 9.48
N LEU A 287 3.98 7.36 9.93
CA LEU A 287 3.93 7.73 11.34
C LEU A 287 2.62 7.24 11.96
N GLU A 288 2.69 6.70 13.17
CA GLU A 288 1.52 6.41 13.99
C GLU A 288 1.56 7.19 15.30
N ILE A 289 0.37 7.57 15.76
CA ILE A 289 0.14 8.28 17.01
C ILE A 289 -0.81 7.48 17.90
N SER A 290 -0.63 7.61 19.22
CA SER A 290 -1.47 6.94 20.22
C SER A 290 -1.56 7.78 21.50
N GLN A 291 -2.75 7.87 22.10
CA GLN A 291 -2.95 8.56 23.38
C GLN A 291 -2.63 7.65 24.59
N ASP A 292 -2.69 6.34 24.39
CA ASP A 292 -2.63 5.33 25.46
C ASP A 292 -1.49 4.31 25.27
N ASN A 293 -0.68 4.49 24.22
CA ASN A 293 0.36 3.57 23.78
C ASN A 293 -0.17 2.17 23.38
N LYS A 294 -1.49 2.03 23.16
CA LYS A 294 -2.16 0.75 22.84
C LYS A 294 -2.91 0.83 21.52
N ILE A 295 -3.75 1.85 21.34
CA ILE A 295 -4.51 2.09 20.12
C ILE A 295 -3.72 3.08 19.27
N TRP A 296 -3.28 2.61 18.12
CA TRP A 296 -2.44 3.37 17.19
C TRP A 296 -3.25 3.78 15.96
N LYS A 297 -3.11 5.03 15.55
CA LYS A 297 -3.68 5.56 14.31
C LYS A 297 -2.56 6.09 13.43
N LYS A 298 -2.65 5.82 12.13
CA LYS A 298 -1.78 6.46 11.14
C LYS A 298 -2.02 7.97 11.18
N HIS A 299 -0.95 8.74 11.10
CA HIS A 299 -1.00 10.20 11.04
C HIS A 299 -0.24 10.70 9.81
N GLY A 300 -0.87 11.62 9.08
CA GLY A 300 -0.32 12.19 7.86
C GLY A 300 -0.16 11.19 6.72
N LEU A 301 0.54 11.63 5.68
CA LEU A 301 0.79 10.81 4.50
C LEU A 301 1.83 9.71 4.73
N ILE A 302 1.71 8.67 3.93
CA ILE A 302 2.69 7.59 3.80
C ILE A 302 3.86 8.10 2.96
N SER A 303 5.09 7.87 3.43
CA SER A 303 6.28 8.03 2.61
C SER A 303 6.62 6.73 1.89
N TYR A 304 6.92 6.84 0.61
CA TYR A 304 7.25 5.70 -0.27
C TYR A 304 8.73 5.67 -0.66
N THR A 305 9.49 6.72 -0.34
CA THR A 305 10.91 6.85 -0.68
C THR A 305 11.68 7.50 0.47
N SER A 306 12.94 7.10 0.59
CA SER A 306 13.91 7.74 1.50
C SER A 306 14.26 9.15 1.01
N PRO A 307 14.55 10.13 1.89
CA PRO A 307 14.61 10.04 3.36
C PRO A 307 13.24 10.02 4.04
N TYR A 308 13.13 9.24 5.12
CA TYR A 308 11.89 9.12 5.90
C TYR A 308 11.81 10.21 6.98
N ILE A 309 11.15 11.31 6.62
CA ILE A 309 11.01 12.49 7.47
C ILE A 309 9.54 12.87 7.55
N PHE A 310 9.02 12.98 8.76
CA PHE A 310 7.61 13.28 9.01
C PHE A 310 7.45 14.62 9.72
N SER A 311 6.41 15.36 9.36
CA SER A 311 6.01 16.57 10.06
C SER A 311 4.82 16.29 10.97
N LEU A 312 4.93 16.68 12.24
CA LEU A 312 3.86 16.59 13.21
C LEU A 312 3.41 18.01 13.58
N ASN A 313 2.19 18.39 13.18
CA ASN A 313 1.64 19.71 13.45
C ASN A 313 0.57 19.62 14.57
N PRO A 314 0.77 20.30 15.72
CA PRO A 314 -0.20 20.27 16.82
C PRO A 314 -1.59 20.76 16.42
N LYS A 315 -1.71 21.68 15.45
CA LYS A 315 -3.01 22.15 14.94
C LYS A 315 -3.79 21.02 14.25
N LYS A 316 -3.11 20.19 13.44
CA LYS A 316 -3.71 19.05 12.71
C LYS A 316 -4.05 17.87 13.62
N LEU A 317 -3.28 17.66 14.69
CA LEU A 317 -3.57 16.63 15.69
C LEU A 317 -4.94 16.81 16.36
N SER A 318 -5.43 18.04 16.49
CA SER A 318 -6.72 18.29 17.13
C SER A 318 -7.93 17.68 16.41
N LEU A 319 -7.81 17.46 15.10
CA LEU A 319 -8.83 16.84 14.25
C LEU A 319 -8.75 15.31 14.32
N ASP A 320 -7.55 14.73 14.27
CA ASP A 320 -7.34 13.27 14.16
C ASP A 320 -7.65 12.48 15.45
N ILE A 321 -7.42 13.10 16.61
CA ILE A 321 -7.58 12.48 17.94
C ILE A 321 -8.60 13.20 18.82
N GLY A 322 -9.41 14.09 18.24
CA GLY A 322 -10.47 14.81 18.95
C GLY A 322 -9.96 15.73 20.06
N TYR A 323 -8.77 16.32 19.87
CA TYR A 323 -8.10 17.18 20.86
C TYR A 323 -8.69 18.60 20.92
N GLY A 324 -9.91 18.81 20.41
CA GLY A 324 -10.58 20.10 20.39
C GLY A 324 -11.05 20.56 21.78
N ASN A 325 -10.64 21.78 22.16
CA ASN A 325 -11.29 22.65 23.15
C ASN A 325 -11.30 22.27 24.64
N LYS A 326 -10.43 21.38 25.13
CA LYS A 326 -10.25 21.24 26.58
C LYS A 326 -9.01 22.00 27.03
N LYS A 327 -9.20 23.07 27.80
CA LYS A 327 -8.18 23.64 28.71
C LYS A 327 -7.65 22.49 29.56
N ARG A 328 -6.61 21.80 29.10
CA ARG A 328 -6.03 20.66 29.82
C ARG A 328 -4.52 20.74 29.70
N ALA A 329 -3.90 20.52 30.85
CA ALA A 329 -2.48 20.32 31.04
C ALA A 329 -1.88 19.41 29.96
N ALA A 330 -0.58 19.56 29.72
CA ALA A 330 0.19 18.79 28.77
C ALA A 330 -0.22 17.31 28.79
N SER A 331 -0.96 16.87 27.77
CA SER A 331 -1.29 15.44 27.64
C SER A 331 -0.20 14.78 26.82
N ALA A 332 0.26 13.65 27.31
CA ALA A 332 1.24 12.86 26.61
C ALA A 332 0.62 12.22 25.37
N LEU A 333 1.36 12.24 24.27
CA LEU A 333 1.09 11.50 23.05
C LEU A 333 2.26 10.54 22.82
N PHE A 334 1.98 9.32 22.38
CA PHE A 334 3.00 8.39 21.95
C PHE A 334 3.07 8.39 20.44
N ILE A 335 4.28 8.38 19.90
CA ILE A 335 4.54 8.28 18.48
C ILE A 335 5.42 7.07 18.18
N ARG A 336 5.26 6.50 17.00
CA ARG A 336 6.18 5.50 16.45
C ARG A 336 6.17 5.56 14.94
N VAL A 337 7.23 5.05 14.32
CA VAL A 337 7.31 4.90 12.87
C VAL A 337 7.16 3.43 12.52
N CYS A 338 6.40 3.17 11.46
CA CYS A 338 6.13 1.83 10.95
C CYS A 338 6.60 1.76 9.49
N ALA A 339 7.06 0.59 9.07
CA ALA A 339 7.46 0.33 7.69
C ALA A 339 6.99 -1.04 7.25
N THR A 340 6.69 -1.17 5.96
CA THR A 340 6.30 -2.44 5.33
C THR A 340 7.05 -2.62 4.02
N ASP A 341 7.49 -3.85 3.76
CA ASP A 341 8.14 -4.25 2.50
C ASP A 341 7.13 -4.75 1.45
N ILE A 342 7.62 -5.11 0.27
CA ILE A 342 6.77 -5.68 -0.80
C ILE A 342 6.16 -7.05 -0.46
N TRP A 343 6.69 -7.77 0.54
CA TRP A 343 6.17 -9.05 1.04
C TRP A 343 5.19 -8.89 2.21
N GLU A 344 4.83 -7.66 2.56
CA GLU A 344 3.93 -7.30 3.65
C GLU A 344 4.44 -7.71 5.05
N ASN A 345 5.76 -7.85 5.23
CA ASN A 345 6.36 -7.85 6.56
C ASN A 345 6.32 -6.43 7.12
N THR A 346 6.08 -6.28 8.42
CA THR A 346 5.96 -4.95 9.05
C THR A 346 6.95 -4.80 10.20
N GLY A 347 7.81 -3.77 10.10
CA GLY A 347 8.68 -3.31 11.19
C GLY A 347 8.08 -2.10 11.89
N ARG A 348 8.39 -1.93 13.17
CA ARG A 348 7.95 -0.77 13.98
C ARG A 348 9.10 -0.29 14.85
N SER A 349 9.22 1.01 15.02
CA SER A 349 10.13 1.58 16.00
C SER A 349 9.61 1.36 17.42
N PRO A 350 10.49 1.44 18.44
CA PRO A 350 10.05 1.74 19.80
C PRO A 350 9.18 3.00 19.80
N SER A 351 8.21 3.06 20.72
CA SER A 351 7.41 4.27 20.88
C SER A 351 8.16 5.33 21.69
N VAL A 352 7.98 6.58 21.30
CA VAL A 352 8.50 7.76 22.00
C VAL A 352 7.34 8.57 22.54
N LYS A 353 7.44 9.00 23.79
CA LYS A 353 6.44 9.86 24.43
C LYS A 353 6.79 11.31 24.13
N ILE A 354 5.81 12.08 23.72
CA ILE A 354 5.90 13.53 23.50
C ILE A 354 4.80 14.23 24.29
N PHE A 355 4.95 15.51 24.57
CA PHE A 355 4.01 16.30 25.34
C PHE A 355 3.44 17.43 24.49
N ILE A 356 2.13 17.61 24.49
CA ILE A 356 1.49 18.73 23.78
C ILE A 356 1.36 19.89 24.77
N SER A 357 2.23 20.89 24.70
CA SER A 357 2.05 22.14 25.43
C SER A 357 0.87 22.93 24.86
N GLY A 358 0.10 23.59 25.73
CA GLY A 358 -1.06 24.37 25.31
C GLY A 358 -0.72 25.34 24.19
N ILE A 359 -1.50 25.32 23.12
CA ILE A 359 -1.46 26.36 22.08
C ILE A 359 -2.10 27.58 22.74
N ASP A 360 -1.30 28.44 23.37
CA ASP A 360 -1.77 29.77 23.75
C ASP A 360 -2.16 30.50 22.46
N LYS A 361 -3.40 30.99 22.43
CA LYS A 361 -4.02 31.61 21.25
C LYS A 361 -3.36 32.92 20.87
#